data_AF-A0A354GNM9-F1
#
_entry.id   AF-A0A354GNM9-F1
#
_cell.length_a   1.000
_cell.length_b   1.000
_cell.length_c   1.000
_cell.angle_alpha   90.00
_cell.angle_beta   90.00
_cell.angle_gamma   90.00
#
_symmetry.space_group_name_H-M   'P 1'
#
loop_
_entity.id
_entity.type
_entity.pdbx_description
1 polymer ?
#
loop_
_entity_poly.entity_id
_entity_poly.type
_entity_poly.pdbx_seq_one_letter_code
_entity_poly.pdbx_strand_id
1 'polypeptide(L)'
;MVTIRPLGAIRSVFFLSLILSFFGYFSFSAGSDDKQPAPRLATIQGQHLPLKTVLAELDRQTSNVVIDQIGESNPVLDLDLKEITFWQALDAIAEKARARVDIHPRDGGVALAKRQAGWHPPLISYSGLFRTTLNSISAKLDLETGARHYIGSLEVAWEPHLLPLLLETRPRSLAVRDDAGRSIGSDSFASSLAPVDGRTSLAFEVTLPPVARSVNKLSLLEGQLYAVAPSKMLTLAFDSLDQLIKAPADDARRKLTQEGVVCRVSKVVAADDHWSVEITLDYPDGNVKLDSYQSWVVNNEIRLESKDGADHFPSSSYLLEESTPRHAVLTYHFNDKERMKRGLAEWKLVYRTPALVVKVPIAFSFKDVPLP
;
A
#
# COMPACT_ATOMS: atom_id res chain seq x y z
N MET A 1 -60.13 2.11 59.52
CA MET A 1 -59.66 0.70 59.48
C MET A 1 -59.27 0.41 58.05
N VAL A 2 -58.12 -0.26 57.86
CA VAL A 2 -57.54 -0.78 56.59
C VAL A 2 -56.67 0.24 55.79
N THR A 3 -55.33 0.31 55.98
CA THR A 3 -54.20 -0.39 55.27
C THR A 3 -54.15 -0.22 53.74
N ILE A 4 -53.03 -0.21 52.98
CA ILE A 4 -51.59 0.11 53.07
C ILE A 4 -51.02 -0.13 51.64
N ARG A 5 -50.19 0.81 51.11
CA ARG A 5 -48.99 0.65 50.22
C ARG A 5 -49.05 0.32 48.69
N PRO A 6 -47.91 0.60 47.97
CA PRO A 6 -47.86 1.11 46.58
C PRO A 6 -47.04 0.24 45.59
N LEU A 7 -46.98 0.62 44.31
CA LEU A 7 -45.97 0.26 43.27
C LEU A 7 -46.27 1.15 42.04
N GLY A 8 -45.34 1.64 41.22
CA GLY A 8 -43.90 1.45 41.09
C GLY A 8 -43.33 2.43 40.05
N ALA A 9 -42.02 2.56 40.06
CA ALA A 9 -41.21 3.44 39.23
C ALA A 9 -41.35 3.19 37.72
N ILE A 10 -41.37 4.25 36.91
CA ILE A 10 -41.12 4.18 35.47
C ILE A 10 -39.77 4.85 35.18
N ARG A 11 -38.93 4.07 34.50
CA ARG A 11 -37.54 4.32 34.14
C ARG A 11 -37.41 5.45 33.12
N SER A 12 -36.45 6.34 33.36
CA SER A 12 -35.91 7.28 32.38
C SER A 12 -35.31 6.53 31.21
N VAL A 13 -35.83 6.78 30.00
CA VAL A 13 -35.21 6.36 28.74
C VAL A 13 -34.25 7.47 28.31
N PHE A 14 -32.97 7.11 28.19
CA PHE A 14 -31.93 7.92 27.57
C PHE A 14 -32.29 8.19 26.11
N PHE A 15 -32.45 9.45 25.74
CA PHE A 15 -32.53 9.88 24.35
C PHE A 15 -31.11 9.88 23.76
N LEU A 16 -30.81 8.83 22.97
CA LEU A 16 -29.59 8.76 22.17
C LEU A 16 -29.76 9.69 20.97
N SER A 17 -29.20 10.90 21.06
CA SER A 17 -29.19 11.85 19.95
C SER A 17 -28.25 11.34 18.85
N LEU A 18 -28.84 10.75 17.81
CA LEU A 18 -28.18 10.35 16.57
C LEU A 18 -27.77 11.61 15.79
N ILE A 19 -26.53 12.05 15.93
CA ILE A 19 -25.96 13.10 15.09
C ILE A 19 -25.62 12.47 13.73
N LEU A 20 -26.55 12.63 12.77
CA LEU A 20 -26.27 12.44 11.34
C LEU A 20 -25.19 13.46 10.95
N SER A 21 -23.95 13.02 10.87
CA SER A 21 -22.87 13.79 10.24
C SER A 21 -23.10 13.76 8.74
N PHE A 22 -23.48 14.90 8.18
CA PHE A 22 -23.55 15.16 6.74
C PHE A 22 -22.13 14.99 6.17
N PHE A 23 -21.79 13.79 5.71
CA PHE A 23 -20.64 13.59 4.84
C PHE A 23 -20.98 14.25 3.51
N GLY A 24 -20.36 15.41 3.26
CA GLY A 24 -20.28 15.96 1.90
C GLY A 24 -19.48 14.96 1.07
N TYR A 25 -20.19 14.12 0.32
CA TYR A 25 -19.62 13.31 -0.73
C TYR A 25 -18.99 14.26 -1.75
N PHE A 26 -17.66 14.42 -1.70
CA PHE A 26 -16.92 14.81 -2.88
C PHE A 26 -17.07 13.67 -3.88
N SER A 27 -18.02 13.81 -4.80
CA SER A 27 -18.19 12.91 -5.93
C SER A 27 -16.93 12.98 -6.78
N PHE A 28 -16.09 11.96 -6.67
CA PHE A 28 -15.20 11.60 -7.76
C PHE A 28 -16.11 11.31 -8.96
N SER A 29 -15.81 11.90 -10.11
CA SER A 29 -16.34 11.39 -11.38
C SER A 29 -15.90 9.93 -11.47
N ALA A 30 -16.83 9.01 -11.25
CA ALA A 30 -16.64 7.57 -11.31
C ALA A 30 -16.28 7.15 -12.73
N GLY A 31 -15.01 7.31 -13.08
CA GLY A 31 -14.39 6.64 -14.22
C GLY A 31 -13.95 5.25 -13.79
N SER A 32 -14.83 4.26 -13.98
CA SER A 32 -14.60 2.81 -13.87
C SER A 32 -13.82 2.32 -12.64
N ASP A 33 -14.54 1.92 -11.58
CA ASP A 33 -13.99 1.21 -10.40
C ASP A 33 -13.23 -0.08 -10.77
N ASP A 34 -13.50 -0.70 -11.93
CA ASP A 34 -12.87 -1.95 -12.39
C ASP A 34 -11.35 -1.86 -12.64
N LYS A 35 -10.74 -0.66 -12.61
CA LYS A 35 -9.32 -0.45 -12.90
C LYS A 35 -8.47 -0.13 -11.68
N GLN A 36 -9.05 0.07 -10.51
CA GLN A 36 -8.29 0.38 -9.30
C GLN A 36 -7.94 -0.90 -8.53
N PRO A 37 -6.76 -0.97 -7.89
CA PRO A 37 -6.45 -2.07 -6.99
C PRO A 37 -7.40 -2.00 -5.78
N ALA A 38 -8.03 -3.12 -5.45
CA ALA A 38 -8.96 -3.22 -4.33
C ALA A 38 -8.30 -3.89 -3.12
N PRO A 39 -8.59 -3.44 -1.88
CA PRO A 39 -8.11 -4.11 -0.68
C PRO A 39 -8.74 -5.49 -0.53
N ARG A 40 -7.97 -6.41 0.04
CA ARG A 40 -8.50 -7.72 0.46
C ARG A 40 -9.02 -7.59 1.88
N LEU A 41 -10.26 -8.03 2.08
CA LEU A 41 -10.95 -7.90 3.35
C LEU A 41 -10.69 -9.13 4.23
N ALA A 42 -10.59 -8.89 5.53
CA ALA A 42 -10.39 -9.92 6.53
C ALA A 42 -11.60 -10.01 7.48
N THR A 43 -12.02 -11.24 7.77
CA THR A 43 -12.99 -11.57 8.82
C THR A 43 -12.35 -12.56 9.78
N ILE A 44 -12.13 -12.13 11.02
CA ILE A 44 -11.52 -12.95 12.08
C ILE A 44 -12.37 -12.77 13.33
N GLN A 45 -13.08 -13.82 13.69
CA GLN A 45 -14.00 -13.82 14.82
C GLN A 45 -13.73 -15.02 15.70
N GLY A 46 -13.72 -14.80 17.01
CA GLY A 46 -13.53 -15.85 17.98
C GLY A 46 -13.04 -15.33 19.31
N GLN A 47 -13.11 -16.21 20.30
CA GLN A 47 -12.57 -15.96 21.63
C GLN A 47 -11.30 -16.80 21.83
N HIS A 48 -10.40 -16.32 22.67
CA HIS A 48 -9.17 -17.01 23.05
C HIS A 48 -8.31 -17.47 21.86
N LEU A 49 -8.25 -16.67 20.80
CA LEU A 49 -7.47 -16.98 19.60
C LEU A 49 -5.98 -16.69 19.84
N PRO A 50 -5.06 -17.65 19.68
CA PRO A 50 -3.63 -17.38 19.79
C PRO A 50 -3.17 -16.40 18.70
N LEU A 51 -2.37 -15.40 19.06
CA LEU A 51 -1.85 -14.38 18.14
C LEU A 51 -1.26 -14.98 16.86
N LYS A 52 -0.42 -16.02 16.96
CA LYS A 52 0.19 -16.66 15.80
C LYS A 52 -0.85 -17.20 14.81
N THR A 53 -1.94 -17.78 15.32
CA THR A 53 -3.05 -18.27 14.51
C THR A 53 -3.79 -17.10 13.85
N VAL A 54 -4.00 -16.00 14.59
CA VAL A 54 -4.64 -14.79 14.06
C VAL A 54 -3.81 -14.17 12.94
N LEU A 55 -2.48 -14.06 13.09
CA LEU A 55 -1.60 -13.52 12.06
C LEU A 55 -1.54 -14.41 10.83
N ALA A 56 -1.49 -15.74 11.01
CA ALA A 56 -1.54 -16.68 9.90
C ALA A 56 -2.87 -16.59 9.12
N GLU A 57 -3.99 -16.38 9.82
CA GLU A 57 -5.30 -16.19 9.19
C GLU A 57 -5.40 -14.85 8.45
N LEU A 58 -4.85 -13.77 9.04
CA LEU A 58 -4.78 -12.46 8.37
C LEU A 58 -3.94 -12.55 7.09
N ASP A 59 -2.78 -13.19 7.15
CA ASP A 59 -1.92 -13.43 5.98
C ASP A 59 -2.66 -14.27 4.93
N ARG A 60 -3.31 -15.37 5.32
CA ARG A 60 -4.09 -16.20 4.40
C ARG A 60 -5.18 -15.43 3.66
N GLN A 61 -5.89 -14.53 4.35
CA GLN A 61 -6.99 -13.76 3.75
C GLN A 61 -6.52 -12.56 2.92
N THR A 62 -5.40 -11.92 3.30
CA THR A 62 -4.94 -10.66 2.68
C THR A 62 -3.69 -10.81 1.80
N SER A 63 -2.99 -11.94 1.91
CA SER A 63 -1.66 -12.21 1.36
C SER A 63 -0.63 -11.13 1.73
N ASN A 64 -0.72 -10.63 2.96
CA ASN A 64 0.24 -9.72 3.54
C ASN A 64 0.85 -10.38 4.77
N VAL A 65 2.13 -10.77 4.64
CA VAL A 65 2.88 -11.38 5.73
C VAL A 65 3.16 -10.33 6.80
N VAL A 66 2.86 -10.68 8.05
CA VAL A 66 3.18 -9.86 9.22
C VAL A 66 4.17 -10.60 10.10
N ILE A 67 5.30 -9.97 10.37
CA ILE A 67 6.35 -10.55 11.21
C ILE A 67 5.97 -10.37 12.68
N ASP A 68 5.99 -11.44 13.45
CA ASP A 68 5.81 -11.37 14.90
C ASP A 68 7.16 -11.06 15.59
N GLN A 69 7.33 -9.80 16.00
CA GLN A 69 8.47 -9.31 16.78
C GLN A 69 8.09 -8.98 18.23
N ILE A 70 6.94 -9.47 18.70
CA ILE A 70 6.58 -9.40 20.13
C ILE A 70 7.40 -10.42 20.93
N GLY A 71 7.95 -11.45 20.28
CA GLY A 71 8.83 -12.46 20.89
C GLY A 71 8.09 -13.77 21.17
N GLU A 72 8.52 -14.53 22.17
CA GLU A 72 7.91 -15.85 22.48
C GLU A 72 6.50 -15.77 23.06
N SER A 73 6.06 -14.57 23.45
CA SER A 73 4.70 -14.36 23.94
C SER A 73 3.69 -14.58 22.82
N ASN A 74 2.79 -15.55 23.00
CA ASN A 74 1.68 -15.82 22.09
C ASN A 74 0.36 -15.48 22.80
N PRO A 75 0.02 -14.19 22.98
CA PRO A 75 -1.17 -13.79 23.71
C PRO A 75 -2.43 -14.33 23.03
N VAL A 76 -3.42 -14.67 23.84
CA VAL A 76 -4.75 -15.05 23.36
C VAL A 76 -5.62 -13.80 23.23
N LEU A 77 -6.34 -13.70 22.12
CA LEU A 77 -7.10 -12.52 21.72
C LEU A 77 -8.57 -12.87 21.55
N ASP A 78 -9.44 -11.98 22.00
CA ASP A 78 -10.86 -11.99 21.65
C ASP A 78 -11.09 -10.97 20.53
N LEU A 79 -11.54 -11.45 19.38
CA LEU A 79 -11.69 -10.68 18.14
C LEU A 79 -13.09 -10.83 17.56
N ASP A 80 -13.65 -9.73 17.06
CA ASP A 80 -14.88 -9.68 16.27
C ASP A 80 -14.66 -8.75 15.07
N LEU A 81 -13.74 -9.14 14.19
CA LEU A 81 -13.40 -8.38 12.99
C LEU A 81 -14.22 -8.92 11.81
N LYS A 82 -14.93 -8.05 11.10
CA LYS A 82 -15.82 -8.42 9.97
C LYS A 82 -15.56 -7.52 8.78
N GLU A 83 -15.13 -8.12 7.67
CA GLU A 83 -14.96 -7.46 6.38
C GLU A 83 -14.16 -6.14 6.44
N ILE A 84 -13.09 -6.11 7.24
CA ILE A 84 -12.22 -4.92 7.38
C ILE A 84 -10.93 -5.06 6.57
N THR A 85 -10.27 -3.95 6.24
CA THR A 85 -9.01 -3.99 5.47
C THR A 85 -7.85 -4.52 6.31
N PHE A 86 -6.76 -4.91 5.65
CA PHE A 86 -5.54 -5.39 6.30
C PHE A 86 -5.06 -4.44 7.42
N TRP A 87 -4.96 -3.14 7.13
CA TRP A 87 -4.45 -2.16 8.09
C TRP A 87 -5.35 -2.00 9.32
N GLN A 88 -6.67 -2.00 9.11
CA GLN A 88 -7.64 -1.94 10.20
C GLN A 88 -7.56 -3.19 11.07
N ALA A 89 -7.46 -4.37 10.45
CA ALA A 89 -7.30 -5.63 11.18
C ALA A 89 -5.99 -5.64 11.97
N LEU A 90 -4.89 -5.23 11.35
CA LEU A 90 -3.57 -5.25 11.97
C LEU A 90 -3.48 -4.30 13.17
N ASP A 91 -3.98 -3.07 13.07
CA ASP A 91 -4.01 -2.15 14.21
C ASP A 91 -4.94 -2.66 15.34
N ALA A 92 -6.08 -3.28 15.00
CA ALA A 92 -6.98 -3.88 16.00
C ALA A 92 -6.32 -5.07 16.73
N ILE A 93 -5.62 -5.93 16.00
CA ILE A 93 -4.83 -7.03 16.56
C ILE A 93 -3.71 -6.50 17.44
N ALA A 94 -2.97 -5.48 16.96
CA ALA A 94 -1.90 -4.84 17.73
C ALA A 94 -2.43 -4.28 19.07
N GLU A 95 -3.60 -3.62 19.06
CA GLU A 95 -4.22 -3.10 20.28
C GLU A 95 -4.56 -4.21 21.26
N LYS A 96 -5.24 -5.28 20.81
CA LYS A 96 -5.61 -6.41 21.67
C LYS A 96 -4.39 -7.16 22.22
N ALA A 97 -3.32 -7.25 21.43
CA ALA A 97 -2.06 -7.85 21.83
C ALA A 97 -1.18 -6.93 22.69
N ARG A 98 -1.60 -5.68 22.98
CA ARG A 98 -0.79 -4.64 23.63
C ARG A 98 0.55 -4.40 22.93
N ALA A 99 0.53 -4.50 21.60
CA ALA A 99 1.64 -4.34 20.69
C ALA A 99 1.48 -3.07 19.84
N ARG A 100 2.49 -2.75 19.04
CA ARG A 100 2.43 -1.70 18.03
C ARG A 100 2.70 -2.27 16.65
N VAL A 101 2.14 -1.65 15.63
CA VAL A 101 2.54 -1.90 14.24
C VAL A 101 3.90 -1.23 14.02
N ASP A 102 4.85 -1.99 13.52
CA ASP A 102 6.15 -1.52 13.07
C ASP A 102 6.23 -1.66 11.56
N ILE A 103 6.30 -0.53 10.87
CA ILE A 103 6.40 -0.43 9.41
C ILE A 103 7.85 -0.31 8.93
N HIS A 104 8.81 -0.25 9.86
CA HIS A 104 10.24 -0.22 9.59
C HIS A 104 11.01 -1.30 10.37
N PRO A 105 10.58 -2.58 10.31
CA PRO A 105 11.34 -3.64 10.96
C PRO A 105 12.73 -3.77 10.31
N ARG A 106 13.72 -4.20 11.10
CA ARG A 106 15.10 -4.41 10.63
C ARG A 106 15.17 -5.37 9.42
N ASP A 107 14.31 -6.39 9.41
CA ASP A 107 14.31 -7.45 8.40
C ASP A 107 13.39 -7.14 7.20
N GLY A 108 12.82 -5.92 7.13
CA GLY A 108 11.91 -5.49 6.08
C GLY A 108 10.46 -5.96 6.28
N GLY A 109 9.54 -5.42 5.46
CA GLY A 109 8.11 -5.75 5.54
C GLY A 109 7.36 -5.00 6.65
N VAL A 110 6.32 -5.64 7.19
CA VAL A 110 5.48 -5.11 8.26
C VAL A 110 5.53 -6.07 9.45
N ALA A 111 5.65 -5.54 10.65
CA ALA A 111 5.76 -6.33 11.87
C ALA A 111 4.80 -5.87 12.97
N LEU A 112 4.53 -6.77 13.91
CA LEU A 112 4.04 -6.41 15.24
C LEU A 112 5.20 -6.43 16.22
N ALA A 113 5.40 -5.33 16.94
CA ALA A 113 6.47 -5.18 17.91
C ALA A 113 5.92 -4.83 19.30
N LYS A 114 6.72 -5.07 20.35
CA LYS A 114 6.37 -4.62 21.70
C LYS A 114 6.22 -3.09 21.75
N ARG A 115 5.26 -2.61 22.53
CA ARG A 115 5.17 -1.20 22.92
C ARG A 115 6.33 -0.86 23.83
N GLN A 116 6.97 0.27 23.58
CA GLN A 116 7.92 0.87 24.53
C GLN A 116 7.16 1.57 25.65
N ALA A 117 7.81 1.78 26.79
CA ALA A 117 7.22 2.55 27.89
C ALA A 117 6.90 3.98 27.44
N GLY A 118 5.69 4.46 27.74
CA GLY A 118 5.24 5.79 27.29
C GLY A 118 4.90 5.89 25.80
N TRP A 119 4.81 4.76 25.09
CA TRP A 119 4.33 4.74 23.71
C TRP A 119 2.85 5.17 23.65
N HIS A 120 2.56 6.08 22.73
CA HIS A 120 1.21 6.49 22.38
C HIS A 120 0.96 6.22 20.91
N PRO A 121 -0.24 5.76 20.52
CA PRO A 121 -0.57 5.58 19.13
C PRO A 121 -0.59 6.93 18.41
N PRO A 122 -0.08 7.02 17.17
CA PRO A 122 -0.28 8.21 16.35
C PRO A 122 -1.76 8.37 15.99
N LEU A 123 -2.14 9.52 15.45
CA LEU A 123 -3.45 9.65 14.81
C LEU A 123 -3.42 8.90 13.48
N ILE A 124 -4.43 8.08 13.22
CA ILE A 124 -4.47 7.15 12.07
C ILE A 124 -5.71 7.43 11.23
N SER A 125 -5.54 7.41 9.91
CA SER A 125 -6.62 7.39 8.92
C SER A 125 -6.40 6.25 7.95
N TYR A 126 -7.48 5.55 7.60
CA TYR A 126 -7.45 4.42 6.66
C TYR A 126 -8.09 4.81 5.33
N SER A 127 -7.51 4.34 4.23
CA SER A 127 -8.06 4.50 2.89
C SER A 127 -7.77 3.25 2.08
N GLY A 128 -8.65 2.24 2.18
CA GLY A 128 -8.47 0.96 1.50
C GLY A 128 -7.14 0.29 1.83
N LEU A 129 -6.27 0.22 0.81
CA LEU A 129 -4.92 -0.34 0.83
C LEU A 129 -3.89 0.49 1.62
N PHE A 130 -4.27 1.69 2.07
CA PHE A 130 -3.37 2.66 2.68
C PHE A 130 -3.71 2.94 4.15
N ARG A 131 -2.65 3.15 4.92
CA ARG A 131 -2.68 3.63 6.30
C ARG A 131 -1.88 4.92 6.38
N THR A 132 -2.55 6.02 6.68
CA THR A 132 -1.91 7.33 6.85
C THR A 132 -1.86 7.68 8.33
N THR A 133 -0.69 8.04 8.84
CA THR A 133 -0.52 8.53 10.22
C THR A 133 -0.04 9.96 10.25
N LEU A 134 -0.49 10.70 11.26
CA LEU A 134 0.11 11.97 11.66
C LEU A 134 0.98 11.71 12.89
N ASN A 135 2.29 11.74 12.68
CA ASN A 135 3.28 11.31 13.66
C ASN A 135 3.69 12.45 14.60
N SER A 136 3.72 13.70 14.11
CA SER A 136 4.05 14.87 14.92
C SER A 136 3.54 16.16 14.27
N ILE A 137 3.42 17.21 15.09
CA ILE A 137 3.29 18.59 14.64
C ILE A 137 4.40 19.42 15.29
N SER A 138 5.08 20.22 14.48
CA SER A 138 6.06 21.20 14.94
C SER A 138 5.64 22.62 14.56
N ALA A 139 6.03 23.59 15.38
CA ALA A 139 5.86 25.01 15.08
C ALA A 139 7.19 25.61 14.63
N LYS A 140 7.18 26.34 13.52
CA LYS A 140 8.35 27.04 12.99
C LYS A 140 8.09 28.54 12.93
N LEU A 141 9.05 29.30 13.47
CA LEU A 141 9.09 30.76 13.41
C LEU A 141 10.12 31.16 12.35
N ASP A 142 9.67 31.88 11.33
CA ASP A 142 10.54 32.60 10.42
C ASP A 142 11.00 33.89 11.11
N LEU A 143 12.31 34.05 11.29
CA LEU A 143 12.90 35.20 11.98
C LEU A 143 13.05 36.42 11.08
N GLU A 144 13.01 36.25 9.76
CA GLU A 144 13.11 37.36 8.81
C GLU A 144 11.74 38.03 8.65
N THR A 145 10.69 37.22 8.47
CA THR A 145 9.32 37.73 8.26
C THR A 145 8.49 37.83 9.53
N GLY A 146 8.92 37.16 10.61
CA GLY A 146 8.12 36.97 11.83
C GLY A 146 6.95 35.98 11.66
N ALA A 147 6.80 35.37 10.48
CA ALA A 147 5.70 34.45 10.19
C ALA A 147 5.84 33.14 10.98
N ARG A 148 4.71 32.59 11.42
CA ARG A 148 4.64 31.29 12.09
C ARG A 148 3.86 30.32 11.25
N HIS A 149 4.40 29.13 11.06
CA HIS A 149 3.73 28.04 10.38
C HIS A 149 3.88 26.75 11.18
N TYR A 150 2.89 25.87 11.04
CA TYR A 150 2.93 24.54 11.61
C TYR A 150 3.31 23.54 10.52
N ILE A 151 4.05 22.51 10.89
CA ILE A 151 4.47 21.44 9.99
C ILE A 151 3.99 20.12 10.59
N GLY A 152 3.13 19.42 9.85
CA GLY A 152 2.68 18.08 10.19
C GLY A 152 3.58 17.04 9.53
N SER A 153 4.05 16.05 10.31
CA SER A 153 4.76 14.88 9.79
C SER A 153 3.75 13.79 9.47
N LEU A 154 3.48 13.59 8.18
CA LEU A 154 2.63 12.51 7.70
C LEU A 154 3.46 11.31 7.29
N GLU A 155 2.91 10.12 7.48
CA GLU A 155 3.46 8.89 6.93
C GLU A 155 2.37 8.05 6.31
N VAL A 156 2.57 7.65 5.06
CA VAL A 156 1.65 6.80 4.32
C VAL A 156 2.30 5.43 4.14
N ALA A 157 1.70 4.41 4.71
CA ALA A 157 2.02 3.01 4.46
C ALA A 157 1.00 2.36 3.52
N TRP A 158 1.44 1.36 2.75
CA TRP A 158 0.60 0.61 1.81
C TRP A 158 0.74 -0.89 2.00
N GLU A 159 -0.30 -1.64 1.65
CA GLU A 159 -0.25 -3.11 1.71
C GLU A 159 0.94 -3.64 0.89
N PRO A 160 1.77 -4.55 1.43
CA PRO A 160 2.98 -5.05 0.76
C PRO A 160 2.79 -5.52 -0.68
N HIS A 161 1.62 -6.08 -1.01
CA HIS A 161 1.35 -6.58 -2.36
C HIS A 161 1.04 -5.50 -3.41
N LEU A 162 0.78 -4.24 -3.01
CA LEU A 162 0.38 -3.16 -3.93
C LEU A 162 1.52 -2.72 -4.86
N LEU A 163 2.76 -2.77 -4.37
CA LEU A 163 3.97 -2.37 -5.12
C LEU A 163 3.80 -1.02 -5.85
N PRO A 164 3.54 0.10 -5.14
CA PRO A 164 3.49 1.41 -5.76
C PRO A 164 4.85 1.79 -6.38
N LEU A 165 4.82 2.70 -7.34
CA LEU A 165 6.00 3.27 -8.00
C LEU A 165 6.31 4.65 -7.41
N LEU A 166 5.27 5.48 -7.26
CA LEU A 166 5.38 6.86 -6.81
C LEU A 166 4.27 7.17 -5.79
N LEU A 167 4.54 8.12 -4.91
CA LEU A 167 3.55 8.68 -3.98
C LEU A 167 3.50 10.20 -4.12
N GLU A 168 2.30 10.78 -4.18
CA GLU A 168 2.12 12.22 -4.02
C GLU A 168 2.47 12.62 -2.58
N THR A 169 3.36 13.61 -2.39
CA THR A 169 3.81 14.07 -1.06
C THR A 169 3.25 15.44 -0.69
N ARG A 170 2.39 16.01 -1.53
CA ARG A 170 1.68 17.26 -1.24
C ARG A 170 0.18 17.05 -1.34
N PRO A 171 -0.54 17.10 -0.20
CA PRO A 171 -1.99 16.92 -0.20
C PRO A 171 -2.72 17.92 -1.09
N ARG A 172 -3.67 17.40 -1.86
CA ARG A 172 -4.70 18.14 -2.56
C ARG A 172 -5.87 18.41 -1.62
N SER A 173 -6.58 19.50 -1.89
CA SER A 173 -7.82 19.84 -1.18
C SER A 173 -7.66 19.81 0.35
N LEU A 174 -6.51 20.28 0.85
CA LEU A 174 -6.21 20.27 2.28
C LEU A 174 -7.23 21.16 2.99
N ALA A 175 -8.07 20.58 3.84
CA ALA A 175 -9.05 21.33 4.63
C ALA A 175 -8.67 21.24 6.10
N VAL A 176 -8.60 22.42 6.73
CA VAL A 176 -8.23 22.57 8.13
C VAL A 176 -9.31 23.36 8.85
N ARG A 177 -9.77 22.85 10.00
CA ARG A 177 -10.72 23.56 10.87
C ARG A 177 -10.13 23.74 12.26
N ASP A 178 -10.29 24.95 12.80
CA ASP A 178 -9.90 25.24 14.19
C ASP A 178 -10.88 24.65 15.21
N ASP A 179 -10.63 24.91 16.49
CA ASP A 179 -11.46 24.48 17.62
C ASP A 179 -12.88 25.06 17.61
N ALA A 180 -13.08 26.22 16.99
CA ALA A 180 -14.39 26.84 16.76
C ALA A 180 -15.08 26.33 15.47
N GLY A 181 -14.46 25.41 14.74
CA GLY A 181 -14.98 24.86 13.49
C GLY A 181 -14.84 25.78 12.28
N ARG A 182 -14.08 26.88 12.39
CA ARG A 182 -13.83 27.82 11.29
C ARG A 182 -12.82 27.21 10.33
N SER A 183 -13.10 27.30 9.03
CA SER A 183 -12.18 26.84 8.00
C SER A 183 -10.99 27.79 7.91
N ILE A 184 -9.79 27.22 7.92
CA ILE A 184 -8.54 27.91 7.66
C ILE A 184 -8.20 27.63 6.19
N GLY A 185 -8.03 28.68 5.38
CA GLY A 185 -7.71 28.52 3.96
C GLY A 185 -6.39 27.76 3.79
N SER A 186 -6.33 26.82 2.85
CA SER A 186 -5.08 26.21 2.42
C SER A 186 -4.74 26.67 1.01
N ASP A 187 -3.45 26.91 0.78
CA ASP A 187 -2.96 27.12 -0.56
C ASP A 187 -2.93 25.79 -1.32
N SER A 188 -3.32 25.81 -2.59
CA SER A 188 -3.16 24.65 -3.45
C SER A 188 -1.67 24.49 -3.79
N PHE A 189 -1.05 23.41 -3.30
CA PHE A 189 0.32 23.10 -3.68
C PHE A 189 0.38 22.47 -5.06
N ALA A 190 1.44 22.78 -5.83
CA ALA A 190 1.79 22.01 -7.01
C ALA A 190 2.09 20.56 -6.60
N SER A 191 1.51 19.59 -7.31
CA SER A 191 1.73 18.16 -7.08
C SER A 191 3.22 17.83 -7.10
N SER A 192 3.66 16.99 -6.17
CA SER A 192 5.02 16.47 -6.10
C SER A 192 4.95 14.97 -5.92
N LEU A 193 5.60 14.24 -6.82
CA LEU A 193 5.68 12.77 -6.77
C LEU A 193 7.07 12.38 -6.26
N ALA A 194 7.10 11.54 -5.23
CA ALA A 194 8.32 10.94 -4.71
C ALA A 194 8.36 9.46 -5.08
N PRO A 195 9.52 8.92 -5.47
CA PRO A 195 9.68 7.49 -5.68
C PRO A 195 9.63 6.74 -4.35
N VAL A 196 9.04 5.54 -4.36
CA VAL A 196 8.94 4.73 -3.14
C VAL A 196 10.13 3.79 -2.95
N ASP A 197 10.85 3.41 -4.00
CA ASP A 197 12.09 2.59 -4.00
C ASP A 197 12.06 1.36 -3.08
N GLY A 198 11.04 0.51 -3.22
CA GLY A 198 10.93 -0.73 -2.44
C GLY A 198 10.60 -0.55 -0.95
N ARG A 199 10.29 0.68 -0.52
CA ARG A 199 9.78 0.95 0.83
C ARG A 199 8.38 0.35 1.01
N THR A 200 7.94 0.27 2.27
CA THR A 200 6.57 -0.11 2.69
C THR A 200 5.76 1.09 3.19
N SER A 201 6.45 2.21 3.45
CA SER A 201 5.85 3.50 3.76
C SER A 201 6.70 4.66 3.23
N LEU A 202 6.13 5.85 3.19
CA LEU A 202 6.86 7.09 2.95
C LEU A 202 6.39 8.17 3.94
N ALA A 203 7.35 8.71 4.70
CA ALA A 203 7.14 9.86 5.57
C ALA A 203 7.51 11.17 4.86
N PHE A 204 6.70 12.22 5.02
CA PHE A 204 6.91 13.54 4.44
C PHE A 204 6.26 14.63 5.29
N GLU A 205 6.71 15.86 5.08
CA GLU A 205 6.21 17.04 5.80
C GLU A 205 5.13 17.76 5.00
N VAL A 206 4.08 18.19 5.70
CA VAL A 206 3.02 19.04 5.16
C VAL A 206 2.98 20.35 5.92
N THR A 207 3.17 21.45 5.21
CA THR A 207 2.97 22.78 5.76
C THR A 207 1.48 23.02 5.98
N LEU A 208 1.11 23.27 7.22
CA LEU A 208 -0.25 23.61 7.60
C LEU A 208 -0.45 25.13 7.48
N PRO A 209 -1.68 25.58 7.18
CA PRO A 209 -1.95 27.01 7.10
C PRO A 209 -1.73 27.70 8.46
N PRO A 210 -1.45 29.02 8.47
CA PRO A 210 -1.25 29.76 9.71
C PRO A 210 -2.48 29.68 10.62
N VAL A 211 -2.26 29.34 11.90
CA VAL A 211 -3.31 29.23 12.92
C VAL A 211 -3.09 30.28 14.00
N ALA A 212 -4.17 30.91 14.49
CA ALA A 212 -4.09 31.85 15.59
C ALA A 212 -3.61 31.15 16.88
N ARG A 213 -2.80 31.85 17.70
CA ARG A 213 -2.22 31.29 18.94
C ARG A 213 -3.24 30.86 19.99
N SER A 214 -4.47 31.36 19.91
CA SER A 214 -5.54 30.97 20.83
C SER A 214 -6.09 29.58 20.55
N VAL A 215 -5.80 29.02 19.37
CA VAL A 215 -6.27 27.70 18.95
C VAL A 215 -5.33 26.64 19.50
N ASN A 216 -5.86 25.76 20.34
CA ASN A 216 -5.07 24.70 20.99
C ASN A 216 -5.12 23.36 20.23
N LYS A 217 -6.05 23.22 19.29
CA LYS A 217 -6.23 22.03 18.46
C LYS A 217 -6.89 22.36 17.14
N LEU A 218 -6.64 21.52 16.15
CA LEU A 218 -7.45 21.47 14.93
C LEU A 218 -8.58 20.48 15.16
N SER A 219 -9.83 20.92 14.99
CA SER A 219 -10.97 19.99 15.07
C SER A 219 -10.97 19.01 13.90
N LEU A 220 -10.42 19.42 12.75
CA LEU A 220 -10.30 18.61 11.54
C LEU A 220 -9.04 18.98 10.75
N LEU A 221 -8.33 17.95 10.30
CA LEU A 221 -7.27 18.02 9.29
C LEU A 221 -7.53 16.91 8.27
N GLU A 222 -7.97 17.27 7.07
CA GLU A 222 -8.26 16.31 6.00
C GLU A 222 -7.65 16.72 4.68
N GLY A 223 -7.41 15.75 3.80
CA GLY A 223 -6.84 15.99 2.49
C GLY A 223 -6.80 14.73 1.63
N GLN A 224 -6.30 14.88 0.42
CA GLN A 224 -6.21 13.81 -0.56
C GLN A 224 -4.81 13.73 -1.16
N LEU A 225 -4.33 12.51 -1.34
CA LEU A 225 -3.11 12.17 -2.06
C LEU A 225 -3.47 11.13 -3.11
N TYR A 226 -2.50 10.71 -3.92
CA TYR A 226 -2.60 9.47 -4.65
C TYR A 226 -1.25 8.75 -4.71
N ALA A 227 -1.30 7.42 -4.85
CA ALA A 227 -0.16 6.64 -5.29
C ALA A 227 -0.27 6.37 -6.79
N VAL A 228 0.87 6.24 -7.46
CA VAL A 228 0.95 5.64 -8.79
C VAL A 228 1.32 4.19 -8.59
N ALA A 229 0.41 3.27 -8.88
CA ALA A 229 0.59 1.85 -8.60
C ALA A 229 0.00 0.96 -9.70
N PRO A 230 0.46 -0.30 -9.81
CA PRO A 230 -0.22 -1.33 -10.58
C PRO A 230 -1.66 -1.51 -10.10
N SER A 231 -2.61 -1.63 -11.05
CA SER A 231 -3.97 -2.09 -10.73
C SER A 231 -3.97 -3.54 -10.22
N LYS A 232 -3.06 -4.34 -10.78
CA LYS A 232 -2.67 -5.68 -10.34
C LYS A 232 -1.42 -6.11 -11.10
N MET A 233 -0.77 -7.17 -10.60
CA MET A 233 0.32 -7.83 -11.30
C MET A 233 -0.22 -9.01 -12.11
N LEU A 234 0.14 -9.07 -13.39
CA LEU A 234 -0.08 -10.21 -14.28
C LEU A 234 1.12 -11.15 -14.18
N THR A 235 0.86 -12.45 -14.29
CA THR A 235 1.89 -13.49 -14.37
C THR A 235 1.72 -14.22 -15.69
N LEU A 236 2.70 -14.10 -16.57
CA LEU A 236 2.73 -14.75 -17.87
C LEU A 236 3.77 -15.89 -17.82
N ALA A 237 3.28 -17.13 -17.92
CA ALA A 237 4.11 -18.33 -17.91
C ALA A 237 4.30 -18.83 -19.34
N PHE A 238 5.54 -18.80 -19.82
CA PHE A 238 5.95 -19.32 -21.12
C PHE A 238 6.52 -20.74 -20.99
N ASP A 239 6.82 -21.35 -22.13
CA ASP A 239 7.46 -22.66 -22.22
C ASP A 239 8.91 -22.66 -21.70
N SER A 240 9.54 -23.85 -21.73
CA SER A 240 10.95 -23.99 -21.36
C SER A 240 11.88 -23.23 -22.31
N LEU A 241 13.03 -22.79 -21.79
CA LEU A 241 13.99 -22.02 -22.58
C LEU A 241 14.45 -22.75 -23.85
N ASP A 242 14.63 -24.07 -23.80
CA ASP A 242 15.02 -24.86 -24.97
C ASP A 242 13.96 -24.84 -26.08
N GLN A 243 12.68 -24.78 -25.72
CA GLN A 243 11.57 -24.67 -26.67
C GLN A 243 11.49 -23.25 -27.24
N LEU A 244 11.67 -22.23 -26.40
CA LEU A 244 11.67 -20.82 -26.82
C LEU A 244 12.84 -20.45 -27.74
N ILE A 245 13.98 -21.14 -27.63
CA ILE A 245 15.14 -21.01 -28.54
C ILE A 245 14.86 -21.65 -29.90
N LYS A 246 14.20 -22.82 -29.92
CA LYS A 246 13.87 -23.55 -31.16
C LYS A 246 12.70 -22.91 -31.91
N ALA A 247 11.86 -22.15 -31.22
CA ALA A 247 10.72 -21.47 -31.80
C ALA A 247 11.16 -20.26 -32.66
N PRO A 248 10.64 -20.11 -33.89
CA PRO A 248 10.82 -18.90 -34.70
C PRO A 248 10.40 -17.62 -33.95
N ALA A 249 10.93 -16.46 -34.36
CA ALA A 249 10.71 -15.21 -33.65
C ALA A 249 9.22 -14.78 -33.57
N ASP A 250 8.43 -15.14 -34.57
CA ASP A 250 7.00 -14.86 -34.71
C ASP A 250 6.08 -15.98 -34.19
N ASP A 251 6.65 -17.03 -33.59
CA ASP A 251 5.91 -18.16 -33.06
C ASP A 251 4.96 -17.75 -31.91
N ALA A 252 3.74 -18.28 -31.92
CA ALA A 252 2.74 -17.99 -30.90
C ALA A 252 3.21 -18.37 -29.48
N ARG A 253 4.08 -19.36 -29.32
CA ARG A 253 4.67 -19.73 -28.02
C ARG A 253 5.54 -18.64 -27.40
N ARG A 254 6.04 -17.71 -28.23
CA ARG A 254 6.85 -16.57 -27.79
C ARG A 254 6.00 -15.32 -27.51
N LYS A 255 4.67 -15.41 -27.59
CA LYS A 255 3.76 -14.28 -27.40
C LYS A 255 2.58 -14.66 -26.52
N LEU A 256 2.43 -13.99 -25.40
CA LEU A 256 1.26 -14.11 -24.53
C LEU A 256 0.53 -12.77 -24.45
N THR A 257 -0.79 -12.82 -24.31
CA THR A 257 -1.62 -11.63 -24.12
C THR A 257 -2.57 -11.87 -22.96
N GLN A 258 -2.50 -11.01 -21.96
CA GLN A 258 -3.36 -11.06 -20.80
C GLN A 258 -3.84 -9.65 -20.49
N GLU A 259 -5.17 -9.49 -20.40
CA GLU A 259 -5.80 -8.20 -20.09
C GLU A 259 -5.34 -7.03 -20.98
N GLY A 260 -5.11 -7.33 -22.27
CA GLY A 260 -4.65 -6.37 -23.27
C GLY A 260 -3.15 -6.10 -23.24
N VAL A 261 -2.43 -6.53 -22.20
CA VAL A 261 -0.96 -6.48 -22.18
C VAL A 261 -0.41 -7.61 -23.02
N VAL A 262 0.39 -7.26 -24.03
CA VAL A 262 1.07 -8.22 -24.90
C VAL A 262 2.53 -8.32 -24.45
N CYS A 263 2.94 -9.52 -24.05
CA CYS A 263 4.33 -9.83 -23.71
C CYS A 263 4.92 -10.77 -24.76
N ARG A 264 6.07 -10.42 -25.30
CA ARG A 264 6.81 -11.23 -26.27
C ARG A 264 8.20 -11.56 -25.76
N VAL A 265 8.60 -12.81 -25.93
CA VAL A 265 9.99 -13.25 -25.81
C VAL A 265 10.65 -13.02 -27.16
N SER A 266 11.35 -11.90 -27.32
CA SER A 266 11.91 -11.48 -28.60
C SER A 266 13.20 -12.23 -28.91
N LYS A 267 14.03 -12.50 -27.91
CA LYS A 267 15.31 -13.19 -28.05
C LYS A 267 15.63 -14.02 -26.82
N VAL A 268 16.21 -15.19 -27.04
CA VAL A 268 16.81 -16.01 -25.98
C VAL A 268 18.23 -16.35 -26.41
N VAL A 269 19.21 -16.00 -25.58
CA VAL A 269 20.61 -16.35 -25.79
C VAL A 269 21.02 -17.30 -24.66
N ALA A 270 21.57 -18.44 -25.03
CA ALA A 270 22.10 -19.41 -24.09
C ALA A 270 23.59 -19.63 -24.38
N ALA A 271 24.44 -19.14 -23.48
CA ALA A 271 25.85 -19.49 -23.42
C ALA A 271 26.14 -20.33 -22.15
N ASP A 272 27.36 -20.84 -22.03
CA ASP A 272 27.76 -21.72 -20.93
C ASP A 272 27.77 -21.00 -19.57
N ASP A 273 28.04 -19.70 -19.55
CA ASP A 273 28.23 -18.90 -18.34
C ASP A 273 27.20 -17.77 -18.15
N HIS A 274 26.39 -17.47 -19.16
CA HIS A 274 25.27 -16.56 -19.05
C HIS A 274 24.11 -16.95 -19.98
N TRP A 275 22.88 -16.77 -19.50
CA TRP A 275 21.70 -16.77 -20.35
C TRP A 275 21.09 -15.36 -20.36
N SER A 276 20.51 -14.96 -21.48
CA SER A 276 19.73 -13.73 -21.57
C SER A 276 18.40 -13.93 -22.26
N VAL A 277 17.40 -13.18 -21.81
CA VAL A 277 16.04 -13.19 -22.36
C VAL A 277 15.59 -11.76 -22.59
N GLU A 278 15.31 -11.43 -23.84
CA GLU A 278 14.75 -10.13 -24.26
C GLU A 278 13.23 -10.22 -24.26
N ILE A 279 12.60 -9.32 -23.51
CA ILE A 279 11.16 -9.19 -23.35
C ILE A 279 10.70 -7.88 -23.97
N THR A 280 9.70 -7.95 -24.85
CA THR A 280 9.02 -6.80 -25.42
C THR A 280 7.59 -6.74 -24.90
N LEU A 281 7.20 -5.58 -24.38
CA LEU A 281 5.88 -5.32 -23.82
C LEU A 281 5.14 -4.27 -24.64
N ASP A 282 3.87 -4.55 -24.94
CA ASP A 282 2.91 -3.55 -25.43
C ASP A 282 1.71 -3.47 -24.50
N TYR A 283 1.37 -2.26 -24.08
CA TYR A 283 0.24 -1.98 -23.20
C TYR A 283 -0.95 -1.38 -23.96
N PRO A 284 -2.18 -1.67 -23.51
CA PRO A 284 -3.37 -0.99 -24.01
C PRO A 284 -3.37 0.48 -23.56
N ASP A 285 -4.31 1.26 -24.10
CA ASP A 285 -4.54 2.62 -23.59
C ASP A 285 -5.05 2.61 -22.15
N GLY A 286 -4.71 3.66 -21.39
CA GLY A 286 -5.20 3.86 -20.02
C GLY A 286 -4.12 3.89 -18.93
N ASN A 287 -2.85 3.60 -19.27
CA ASN A 287 -1.74 3.85 -18.36
C ASN A 287 -1.61 5.34 -18.04
N VAL A 288 -1.22 5.64 -16.80
CA VAL A 288 -0.85 6.99 -16.41
C VAL A 288 0.33 7.46 -17.26
N LYS A 289 0.30 8.72 -17.67
CA LYS A 289 1.47 9.36 -18.30
C LYS A 289 2.48 9.69 -17.20
N LEU A 290 3.63 9.04 -17.28
CA LEU A 290 4.79 9.31 -16.44
C LEU A 290 5.69 10.34 -17.12
N ASP A 291 6.42 11.11 -16.32
CA ASP A 291 7.47 11.98 -16.84
C ASP A 291 8.66 11.15 -17.37
N SER A 292 9.49 11.71 -18.22
CA SER A 292 10.57 10.97 -18.91
C SER A 292 11.63 10.35 -17.98
N TYR A 293 11.72 10.81 -16.73
CA TYR A 293 12.62 10.27 -15.71
C TYR A 293 11.95 9.21 -14.81
N GLN A 294 10.64 9.01 -14.95
CA GLN A 294 9.87 8.04 -14.18
C GLN A 294 9.71 6.76 -15.02
N SER A 295 9.92 5.61 -14.40
CA SER A 295 9.83 4.30 -15.06
C SER A 295 8.73 3.46 -14.44
N TRP A 296 7.94 2.79 -15.28
CA TRP A 296 6.88 1.87 -14.85
C TRP A 296 7.33 0.40 -14.82
N VAL A 297 8.45 0.07 -15.45
CA VAL A 297 8.98 -1.31 -15.52
C VAL A 297 9.77 -1.72 -14.27
N VAL A 298 9.87 -0.84 -13.27
CA VAL A 298 10.68 -1.06 -12.06
C VAL A 298 10.21 -2.28 -11.26
N ASN A 299 8.91 -2.57 -11.29
CA ASN A 299 8.32 -3.72 -10.59
C ASN A 299 8.11 -4.94 -11.52
N ASN A 300 8.68 -4.91 -12.74
CA ASN A 300 8.67 -6.08 -13.60
C ASN A 300 9.70 -7.09 -13.12
N GLU A 301 9.28 -8.34 -13.02
CA GLU A 301 10.15 -9.43 -12.58
C GLU A 301 10.17 -10.51 -13.64
N ILE A 302 11.35 -11.09 -13.86
CA ILE A 302 11.48 -12.34 -14.61
C ILE A 302 12.15 -13.37 -13.72
N ARG A 303 11.67 -14.59 -13.82
CA ARG A 303 12.32 -15.74 -13.19
C ARG A 303 12.18 -16.95 -14.07
N LEU A 304 13.08 -17.88 -13.87
CA LEU A 304 12.99 -19.23 -14.38
C LEU A 304 12.43 -20.11 -13.26
N GLU A 305 11.42 -20.91 -13.58
CA GLU A 305 10.80 -21.85 -12.67
C GLU A 305 11.13 -23.27 -13.11
N SER A 306 11.54 -24.12 -12.16
CA SER A 306 11.80 -25.52 -12.45
C SER A 306 10.52 -26.23 -12.91
N LYS A 307 10.65 -27.37 -13.58
CA LYS A 307 9.50 -28.13 -14.10
C LYS A 307 8.47 -28.51 -13.02
N ASP A 308 8.96 -28.80 -11.82
CA ASP A 308 8.16 -29.16 -10.65
C ASP A 308 7.65 -27.95 -9.85
N GLY A 309 8.07 -26.72 -10.20
CA GLY A 309 7.72 -25.49 -9.51
C GLY A 309 8.44 -25.28 -8.17
N ALA A 310 9.32 -26.19 -7.76
CA ALA A 310 9.95 -26.16 -6.43
C ALA A 310 11.13 -25.18 -6.32
N ASP A 311 11.80 -24.88 -7.44
CA ASP A 311 12.94 -23.98 -7.48
C ASP A 311 12.67 -22.78 -8.38
N HIS A 312 13.24 -21.64 -7.99
CA HIS A 312 13.09 -20.35 -8.65
C HIS A 312 14.45 -19.74 -8.88
N PHE A 313 14.77 -19.48 -10.14
CA PHE A 313 16.00 -18.88 -10.59
C PHE A 313 15.71 -17.45 -11.09
N PRO A 314 15.88 -16.43 -10.22
CA PRO A 314 15.63 -15.04 -10.59
C PRO A 314 16.72 -14.51 -11.54
N SER A 315 16.38 -13.48 -12.32
CA SER A 315 17.39 -12.74 -13.07
C SER A 315 18.37 -12.04 -12.14
N SER A 316 19.64 -11.97 -12.54
CA SER A 316 20.68 -11.26 -11.80
C SER A 316 20.72 -9.76 -12.12
N SER A 317 20.31 -9.37 -13.33
CA SER A 317 20.21 -7.99 -13.76
C SER A 317 19.29 -7.86 -14.97
N TYR A 318 18.99 -6.62 -15.36
CA TYR A 318 18.35 -6.31 -16.63
C TYR A 318 18.93 -5.03 -17.25
N LEU A 319 18.74 -4.90 -18.55
CA LEU A 319 18.98 -3.70 -19.33
C LEU A 319 17.64 -3.20 -19.88
N LEU A 320 17.35 -1.92 -19.68
CA LEU A 320 16.21 -1.25 -20.30
C LEU A 320 16.69 -0.62 -21.61
N GLU A 321 16.25 -1.17 -22.74
CA GLU A 321 16.68 -0.74 -24.06
C GLU A 321 15.76 0.35 -24.62
N GLU A 322 14.45 0.16 -24.46
CA GLU A 322 13.43 1.11 -24.89
C GLU A 322 12.33 1.23 -23.82
N SER A 323 11.84 2.44 -23.60
CA SER A 323 10.69 2.69 -22.73
C SER A 323 9.88 3.88 -23.20
N THR A 324 8.60 3.63 -23.41
CA THR A 324 7.56 4.64 -23.62
C THR A 324 6.40 4.35 -22.65
N PRO A 325 5.36 5.20 -22.56
CA PRO A 325 4.21 4.91 -21.70
C PRO A 325 3.43 3.63 -22.06
N ARG A 326 3.64 3.08 -23.27
CA ARG A 326 2.89 1.91 -23.77
C ARG A 326 3.77 0.79 -24.32
N HIS A 327 5.08 0.99 -24.39
CA HIS A 327 6.01 0.03 -24.97
C HIS A 327 7.28 -0.03 -24.13
N ALA A 328 7.82 -1.23 -23.92
CA ALA A 328 9.14 -1.38 -23.34
C ALA A 328 9.86 -2.60 -23.88
N VAL A 329 11.18 -2.50 -24.00
CA VAL A 329 12.08 -3.59 -24.35
C VAL A 329 13.12 -3.75 -23.25
N LEU A 330 13.16 -4.94 -22.65
CA LEU A 330 14.05 -5.26 -21.54
C LEU A 330 14.82 -6.54 -21.84
N THR A 331 16.14 -6.53 -21.63
CA THR A 331 16.96 -7.73 -21.68
C THR A 331 17.37 -8.14 -20.27
N TYR A 332 16.92 -9.32 -19.83
CA TYR A 332 17.25 -9.87 -18.52
C TYR A 332 18.38 -10.88 -18.61
N HIS A 333 19.21 -10.95 -17.57
CA HIS A 333 20.38 -11.83 -17.51
C HIS A 333 20.28 -12.83 -16.36
N PHE A 334 20.83 -14.03 -16.59
CA PHE A 334 20.94 -15.12 -15.62
C PHE A 334 22.37 -15.66 -15.63
N ASN A 335 23.01 -15.77 -14.47
CA ASN A 335 24.44 -16.11 -14.35
C ASN A 335 24.78 -17.08 -13.20
N ASP A 336 23.79 -17.78 -12.64
CA ASP A 336 24.03 -18.84 -11.66
C ASP A 336 24.44 -20.15 -12.35
N LYS A 337 25.73 -20.44 -12.32
CA LYS A 337 26.33 -21.61 -12.98
C LYS A 337 25.77 -22.93 -12.47
N GLU A 338 25.46 -23.06 -11.19
CA GLU A 338 24.96 -24.35 -10.65
C GLU A 338 23.55 -24.62 -11.13
N ARG A 339 22.70 -23.59 -11.17
CA ARG A 339 21.35 -23.70 -11.71
C ARG A 339 21.35 -23.90 -13.23
N MET A 340 22.27 -23.27 -13.94
CA MET A 340 22.41 -23.43 -15.39
C MET A 340 22.83 -24.85 -15.81
N LYS A 341 23.64 -25.56 -15.00
CA LYS A 341 24.05 -26.96 -15.27
C LYS A 341 22.87 -27.93 -15.37
N ARG A 342 21.71 -27.60 -14.78
CA ARG A 342 20.48 -28.41 -14.89
C ARG A 342 19.89 -28.41 -16.31
N GLY A 343 20.34 -27.50 -17.17
CA GLY A 343 20.00 -27.44 -18.59
C GLY A 343 18.74 -26.64 -18.89
N LEU A 344 18.66 -26.09 -20.10
CA LEU A 344 17.59 -25.19 -20.56
C LEU A 344 16.19 -25.80 -20.51
N ALA A 345 16.09 -27.12 -20.68
CA ALA A 345 14.80 -27.81 -20.68
C ALA A 345 14.16 -27.91 -19.28
N GLU A 346 14.93 -27.66 -18.22
CA GLU A 346 14.44 -27.69 -16.84
C GLU A 346 13.67 -26.43 -16.46
N TRP A 347 13.90 -25.34 -17.18
CA TRP A 347 13.56 -23.99 -16.76
C TRP A 347 12.47 -23.40 -17.65
N LYS A 348 11.28 -23.19 -17.09
CA LYS A 348 10.19 -22.43 -17.70
C LYS A 348 10.35 -20.95 -17.41
N LEU A 349 10.07 -20.12 -18.39
CA LEU A 349 10.15 -18.68 -18.22
C LEU A 349 8.86 -18.12 -17.63
N VAL A 350 8.95 -17.42 -16.50
CA VAL A 350 7.83 -16.73 -15.87
C VAL A 350 8.13 -15.23 -15.81
N TYR A 351 7.23 -14.44 -16.39
CA TYR A 351 7.32 -12.99 -16.39
C TYR A 351 6.17 -12.37 -15.59
N ARG A 352 6.47 -11.41 -14.73
CA ARG A 352 5.49 -10.64 -13.97
C ARG A 352 5.56 -9.18 -14.34
N THR A 353 4.40 -8.58 -14.58
CA THR A 353 4.30 -7.18 -15.02
C THR A 353 2.95 -6.57 -14.63
N PRO A 354 2.83 -5.25 -14.43
CA PRO A 354 1.56 -4.60 -14.15
C PRO A 354 0.52 -4.85 -15.25
N ALA A 355 -0.77 -4.93 -14.93
CA ALA A 355 -1.83 -4.89 -15.94
C ALA A 355 -2.03 -3.48 -16.49
N LEU A 356 -2.16 -2.52 -15.58
CA LEU A 356 -2.19 -1.09 -15.84
C LEU A 356 -1.49 -0.38 -14.69
N VAL A 357 -0.90 0.77 -14.95
CA VAL A 357 -0.41 1.69 -13.92
C VAL A 357 -1.38 2.85 -13.79
N VAL A 358 -1.98 2.99 -12.61
CA VAL A 358 -3.09 3.92 -12.34
C VAL A 358 -2.78 4.83 -11.15
N LYS A 359 -3.54 5.93 -11.04
CA LYS A 359 -3.56 6.75 -9.83
C LYS A 359 -4.57 6.17 -8.84
N VAL A 360 -4.10 5.76 -7.67
CA VAL A 360 -4.94 5.22 -6.60
C VAL A 360 -5.14 6.30 -5.55
N PRO A 361 -6.38 6.77 -5.30
CA PRO A 361 -6.64 7.86 -4.38
C PRO A 361 -6.38 7.43 -2.93
N ILE A 362 -5.88 8.38 -2.13
CA ILE A 362 -5.59 8.19 -0.70
C ILE A 362 -6.22 9.37 0.04
N ALA A 363 -7.38 9.14 0.63
CA ALA A 363 -8.03 10.15 1.48
C ALA A 363 -7.55 9.99 2.93
N PHE A 364 -7.28 11.11 3.60
CA PHE A 364 -7.01 11.09 5.04
C PHE A 364 -7.86 12.13 5.77
N SER A 365 -8.23 11.81 7.02
CA SER A 365 -8.92 12.71 7.92
C SER A 365 -8.52 12.43 9.36
N PHE A 366 -7.98 13.44 10.04
CA PHE A 366 -7.65 13.41 11.45
C PHE A 366 -8.56 14.38 12.22
N LYS A 367 -9.05 13.93 13.37
CA LYS A 367 -9.88 14.73 14.28
C LYS A 367 -9.11 15.05 15.55
N ASP A 368 -9.46 16.18 16.17
CA ASP A 368 -8.93 16.60 17.46
C ASP A 368 -7.39 16.61 17.52
N VAL A 369 -6.77 17.15 16.47
CA VAL A 369 -5.33 17.19 16.32
C VAL A 369 -4.74 18.25 17.26
N PRO A 370 -3.94 17.87 18.28
CA PRO A 370 -3.37 18.83 19.22
C PRO A 370 -2.32 19.73 18.54
N LEU A 371 -2.28 21.00 18.91
CA LEU A 371 -1.22 21.94 18.52
C LEU A 371 -0.25 22.17 19.69
N PRO A 372 1.05 22.32 19.41
CA PRO A 372 2.08 22.58 20.43
C PRO A 372 2.09 24.02 20.94
#